data_AF-A0A1Q9PA38-F1
#
_entry.id   AF-A0A1Q9PA38-F1
#
_cell.length_a   1.000
_cell.length_b   1.000
_cell.length_c   1.000
_cell.angle_alpha   90.00
_cell.angle_beta   90.00
_cell.angle_gamma   90.00
#
_symmetry.space_group_name_H-M   'P 1'
#
loop_
_entity.id
_entity.type
_entity.pdbx_description
1 polymer ?
#
loop_
_entity_poly.entity_id
_entity_poly.type
_entity_poly.pdbx_seq_one_letter_code
_entity_poly.pdbx_strand_id
1 'polypeptide(L)'
;MVSSKKRDVWRQSLSAMKASLESSYKFKTVVQEETRLIDGLTTAKKDYIVFSGYRRNAGRRRLDDVKSVIDAALERIECCESEEASRIYLETLKAVTMQTRWASILEKLTKYDHVLH
;
A
#
# COMPACT_ATOMS: atom_id res chain seq x y z
N MET A 1 -10.45 -28.28 17.39
CA MET A 1 -10.00 -28.37 15.97
C MET A 1 -10.56 -27.28 15.04
N VAL A 2 -11.80 -26.78 15.20
CA VAL A 2 -12.39 -25.74 14.31
C VAL A 2 -11.74 -24.35 14.46
N SER A 3 -11.27 -23.99 15.67
CA SER A 3 -10.61 -22.70 15.96
C SER A 3 -9.31 -22.48 15.18
N SER A 4 -8.50 -23.53 14.97
CA SER A 4 -7.25 -23.46 14.21
C SER A 4 -7.50 -23.10 12.73
N LYS A 5 -8.50 -23.73 12.11
CA LYS A 5 -8.81 -23.50 10.68
C LYS A 5 -9.27 -22.07 10.40
N LYS A 6 -10.06 -21.45 11.28
CA LYS A 6 -10.51 -20.05 11.10
C LYS A 6 -9.35 -19.07 11.23
N ARG A 7 -8.46 -19.31 12.19
CA ARG A 7 -7.22 -18.54 12.39
C ARG A 7 -6.32 -18.59 11.16
N ASP A 8 -6.16 -19.78 10.58
CA ASP A 8 -5.37 -19.96 9.36
C ASP A 8 -5.93 -19.14 8.19
N VAL A 9 -7.26 -19.11 8.02
CA VAL A 9 -7.91 -18.31 6.97
C VAL A 9 -7.62 -16.82 7.14
N TRP A 10 -7.74 -16.27 8.36
CA TRP A 10 -7.44 -14.85 8.59
C TRP A 10 -5.97 -14.53 8.35
N ARG A 11 -5.06 -15.40 8.80
CA ARG A 11 -3.62 -15.25 8.58
C ARG A 11 -3.27 -15.27 7.09
N GLN A 12 -3.80 -16.23 6.34
CA GLN A 12 -3.62 -16.31 4.89
C GLN A 12 -4.18 -15.09 4.17
N SER A 13 -5.36 -14.62 4.59
CA SER A 13 -6.00 -13.44 3.99
C SER A 13 -5.17 -12.17 4.20
N LEU A 14 -4.67 -11.93 5.43
CA LEU A 14 -3.79 -10.79 5.72
C LEU A 14 -2.47 -10.87 4.96
N SER A 15 -1.87 -12.08 4.89
CA SER A 15 -0.62 -12.30 4.14
C SER A 15 -0.80 -12.04 2.65
N ALA A 16 -1.90 -12.53 2.05
CA ALA A 16 -2.25 -12.30 0.67
C ALA A 16 -2.50 -10.80 0.38
N MET A 17 -3.18 -10.11 1.29
CA MET A 17 -3.40 -8.67 1.20
C MET A 17 -2.09 -7.89 1.23
N LYS A 18 -1.15 -8.23 2.14
CA LYS A 18 0.19 -7.62 2.18
C LYS A 18 0.90 -7.76 0.84
N ALA A 19 0.97 -8.98 0.31
CA ALA A 19 1.60 -9.26 -0.98
C ALA A 19 0.93 -8.50 -2.14
N SER A 20 -0.41 -8.43 -2.13
CA SER A 20 -1.19 -7.70 -3.13
C SER A 20 -0.91 -6.19 -3.08
N LEU A 21 -0.87 -5.59 -1.89
CA LEU A 21 -0.55 -4.17 -1.70
C LEU A 21 0.86 -3.85 -2.22
N GLU A 22 1.84 -4.68 -1.89
CA GLU A 22 3.22 -4.52 -2.38
C GLU A 22 3.31 -4.61 -3.91
N SER A 23 2.68 -5.63 -4.49
CA SER A 23 2.66 -5.83 -5.94
C SER A 23 1.97 -4.66 -6.65
N SER A 24 0.79 -4.26 -6.17
CA SER A 24 0.03 -3.15 -6.73
C SER A 24 0.81 -1.84 -6.67
N TYR A 25 1.47 -1.55 -5.54
CA TYR A 25 2.28 -0.35 -5.40
C TYR A 25 3.48 -0.37 -6.34
N LYS A 26 4.21 -1.49 -6.44
CA LYS A 26 5.36 -1.63 -7.37
C LYS A 26 4.92 -1.41 -8.81
N PHE A 27 3.86 -2.11 -9.25
CA PHE A 27 3.33 -1.98 -10.60
C PHE A 27 2.91 -0.54 -10.92
N LYS A 28 2.11 0.09 -10.05
CA LYS A 28 1.68 1.48 -10.23
C LYS A 28 2.86 2.45 -10.30
N THR A 29 3.89 2.22 -9.50
CA THR A 29 5.11 3.04 -9.49
C THR A 29 5.85 2.91 -10.82
N VAL A 30 6.06 1.69 -11.31
CA VAL A 30 6.70 1.44 -12.62
C VAL A 30 5.92 2.11 -13.74
N VAL A 31 4.60 1.89 -13.83
CA VAL A 31 3.75 2.50 -14.87
C VAL A 31 3.86 4.03 -14.85
N GLN A 32 3.87 4.64 -13.67
CA GLN A 32 3.99 6.09 -13.55
C GLN A 32 5.37 6.60 -14.01
N GLU A 33 6.43 5.85 -13.70
CA GLU A 33 7.80 6.20 -14.12
C GLU A 33 7.99 6.03 -15.62
N GLU A 34 7.48 4.95 -16.21
CA GLU A 34 7.45 4.75 -17.66
C GLU A 34 6.68 5.86 -18.37
N THR A 35 5.50 6.23 -17.87
CA THR A 35 4.71 7.34 -18.42
C THR A 35 5.52 8.64 -18.40
N ARG A 36 6.14 8.97 -17.26
CA ARG A 36 6.98 10.18 -17.13
C ARG A 36 8.18 10.17 -18.07
N LEU A 37 8.81 9.00 -18.25
CA LEU A 37 9.93 8.84 -19.16
C LEU A 37 9.50 9.11 -20.61
N ILE A 38 8.41 8.48 -21.06
CA ILE A 38 7.85 8.69 -22.41
C ILE A 38 7.50 10.16 -22.61
N ASP A 39 6.84 10.80 -21.63
CA ASP A 39 6.50 12.22 -21.71
C ASP A 39 7.75 13.10 -21.90
N GLY A 40 8.82 12.88 -21.13
CA GLY A 40 10.02 13.70 -21.28
C GLY A 40 10.85 13.38 -22.52
N LEU A 41 10.80 12.14 -23.04
CA LEU A 41 11.44 11.80 -24.31
C LEU A 41 10.71 12.39 -25.53
N THR A 42 9.39 12.53 -25.44
CA THR A 42 8.55 13.04 -26.55
C THR A 42 8.39 14.56 -26.52
N THR A 43 8.55 15.20 -25.36
CA THR A 43 8.36 16.65 -25.22
C THR A 43 9.69 17.39 -25.33
N ALA A 44 9.94 18.08 -26.44
CA ALA A 44 11.14 18.89 -26.69
C ALA A 44 11.34 20.10 -25.74
N LYS A 45 10.46 20.29 -24.74
CA LYS A 45 10.43 21.42 -23.80
C LYS A 45 10.94 21.12 -22.39
N LYS A 46 11.22 19.86 -22.03
CA LYS A 46 11.66 19.51 -20.67
C LYS A 46 13.15 19.17 -20.65
N ASP A 47 13.94 20.04 -20.03
CA ASP A 47 15.39 19.85 -19.86
C ASP A 47 15.74 18.69 -18.90
N TYR A 48 14.79 18.24 -18.06
CA TYR A 48 14.96 17.07 -17.19
C TYR A 48 13.63 16.46 -16.71
N ILE A 49 13.65 15.17 -16.34
CA ILE A 49 12.51 14.41 -15.79
C ILE A 49 12.82 14.03 -14.33
N VAL A 50 11.94 14.40 -13.39
CA VAL A 50 12.09 14.00 -11.97
C VAL A 50 11.43 12.66 -11.70
N PHE A 51 12.25 11.63 -11.49
CA PHE A 51 11.82 10.28 -11.12
C PHE A 51 11.60 10.09 -9.61
N SER A 52 12.13 10.97 -8.75
CA SER A 52 12.06 10.89 -7.28
C SER A 52 10.81 11.57 -6.67
N GLY A 53 9.64 11.30 -7.24
CA GLY A 53 8.37 11.91 -6.80
C GLY A 53 7.79 11.32 -5.50
N TYR A 54 6.59 11.82 -5.14
CA TYR A 54 5.81 11.40 -3.98
C TYR A 54 5.79 9.87 -3.76
N ARG A 55 5.61 9.07 -4.82
CA ARG A 55 5.55 7.61 -4.70
C ARG A 55 6.83 7.04 -4.11
N ARG A 56 8.01 7.29 -4.71
CA ARG A 56 9.29 6.75 -4.23
C ARG A 56 9.65 7.16 -2.79
N ASN A 57 9.15 8.31 -2.33
CA ASN A 57 9.43 8.83 -0.99
C ASN A 57 8.28 8.58 -0.02
N ALA A 58 7.32 9.51 0.06
CA ALA A 58 6.24 9.48 1.05
C ALA A 58 5.23 8.34 0.82
N GLY A 59 5.07 7.89 -0.43
CA GLY A 59 4.26 6.73 -0.78
C GLY A 59 4.90 5.43 -0.31
N ARG A 60 6.23 5.31 -0.44
CA ARG A 60 6.96 4.11 -0.01
C ARG A 60 6.91 3.96 1.50
N ARG A 61 7.22 5.03 2.24
CA ARG A 61 7.13 5.05 3.71
C ARG A 61 5.75 4.58 4.20
N ARG A 62 4.68 5.09 3.59
CA ARG A 62 3.32 4.67 3.95
C ARG A 62 3.01 3.22 3.61
N LEU A 63 3.50 2.70 2.48
CA LEU A 63 3.36 1.28 2.21
C LEU A 63 4.04 0.45 3.31
N ASP A 64 5.23 0.86 3.74
CA ASP A 64 5.97 0.18 4.80
C ASP A 64 5.22 0.29 6.15
N ASP A 65 4.59 1.43 6.45
CA ASP A 65 3.72 1.60 7.63
C ASP A 65 2.52 0.63 7.58
N VAL A 66 1.81 0.53 6.44
CA VAL A 66 0.69 -0.40 6.25
C VAL A 66 1.15 -1.85 6.47
N LYS A 67 2.31 -2.21 5.90
CA LYS A 67 2.89 -3.54 6.06
C LYS A 67 3.19 -3.85 7.52
N SER A 68 3.77 -2.90 8.25
CA SER A 68 4.06 -3.06 9.66
C SER A 68 2.79 -3.31 10.49
N VAL A 69 1.68 -2.65 10.15
CA VAL A 69 0.37 -2.91 10.79
C VAL A 69 -0.10 -4.33 10.52
N ILE A 70 0.04 -4.82 9.29
CA ILE A 70 -0.33 -6.19 8.92
C ILE A 70 0.57 -7.21 9.61
N ASP A 71 1.89 -6.97 9.68
CA ASP A 71 2.85 -7.87 10.32
C ASP A 71 2.58 -8.00 11.81
N ALA A 72 2.33 -6.89 12.51
CA ALA A 72 1.94 -6.91 13.92
C ALA A 72 0.61 -7.67 14.14
N ALA A 73 -0.33 -7.57 13.20
CA ALA A 73 -1.58 -8.30 13.28
C ALA A 73 -1.39 -9.81 13.07
N LEU A 74 -0.50 -10.21 12.16
CA LEU A 74 -0.16 -11.62 11.91
C LEU A 74 0.45 -12.27 13.16
N GLU A 75 1.42 -11.59 13.79
CA GLU A 75 2.04 -12.05 15.04
C GLU A 75 1.01 -12.22 16.16
N ARG A 76 0.11 -11.22 16.32
CA ARG A 76 -0.93 -11.28 17.35
C ARG A 76 -1.95 -12.39 17.11
N ILE A 77 -2.32 -12.65 15.86
CA ILE A 77 -3.26 -13.74 15.50
C ILE A 77 -2.66 -15.11 15.81
N GLU A 78 -1.34 -15.26 15.68
CA GLU A 78 -0.65 -16.52 15.97
C GLU A 78 -0.72 -16.87 17.47
N CYS A 79 -0.59 -15.87 18.34
CA CYS A 79 -0.53 -16.05 19.80
C CYS A 79 -1.89 -15.99 20.53
N CYS A 80 -3.02 -15.76 19.85
CA CYS A 80 -4.31 -15.54 20.53
C CYS A 80 -5.37 -16.63 20.26
N GLU A 81 -6.44 -16.60 21.05
CA GLU A 81 -7.61 -17.45 20.85
C GLU A 81 -8.44 -17.03 19.62
N SER A 82 -9.29 -17.93 19.12
CA SER A 82 -9.98 -17.74 17.83
C SER A 82 -10.93 -16.54 17.80
N GLU A 83 -11.53 -16.14 18.92
CA GLU A 83 -12.44 -15.00 18.95
C GLU A 83 -11.66 -13.68 18.83
N GLU A 84 -10.54 -13.58 19.55
CA GLU A 84 -9.66 -12.41 19.51
C GLU A 84 -8.98 -12.24 18.16
N ALA A 85 -8.61 -13.35 17.51
CA ALA A 85 -8.07 -13.32 16.15
C ALA A 85 -9.04 -12.69 15.13
N SER A 86 -10.35 -12.91 15.29
CA SER A 86 -11.36 -12.30 14.43
C SER A 86 -11.45 -10.78 14.63
N ARG A 87 -11.29 -10.30 15.87
CA ARG A 87 -11.27 -8.88 16.21
C ARG A 87 -10.02 -8.21 15.64
N ILE A 88 -8.85 -8.81 15.84
CA ILE A 88 -7.57 -8.34 15.29
C ILE A 88 -7.65 -8.23 13.77
N TYR A 89 -8.19 -9.25 13.11
CA TYR A 89 -8.41 -9.25 11.67
C TYR A 89 -9.27 -8.05 11.22
N LEU A 90 -10.42 -7.85 11.85
CA LEU A 90 -11.34 -6.75 11.50
C LEU A 90 -10.72 -5.36 11.75
N GLU A 91 -10.03 -5.17 12.88
CA GLU A 91 -9.33 -3.92 13.20
C GLU A 91 -8.24 -3.61 12.16
N THR A 92 -7.50 -4.63 11.75
CA THR A 92 -6.46 -4.52 10.72
C THR A 92 -7.06 -4.09 9.39
N LEU A 93 -8.17 -4.70 8.96
CA LEU A 93 -8.87 -4.30 7.73
C LEU A 93 -9.32 -2.85 7.76
N LYS A 94 -9.86 -2.37 8.89
CA LYS A 94 -10.28 -0.98 9.06
C LYS A 94 -9.09 -0.02 8.95
N ALA A 95 -7.99 -0.34 9.61
CA ALA A 95 -6.77 0.47 9.58
C ALA A 95 -6.19 0.56 8.16
N VAL A 96 -6.03 -0.58 7.48
CA VAL A 96 -5.55 -0.65 6.09
C VAL A 96 -6.48 0.12 5.15
N THR A 97 -7.79 0.00 5.30
CA THR A 97 -8.78 0.73 4.49
C THR A 97 -8.67 2.25 4.69
N MET A 98 -8.53 2.69 5.93
CA MET A 98 -8.37 4.12 6.23
C MET A 98 -7.07 4.66 5.61
N GLN A 99 -5.95 3.96 5.78
CA GLN A 99 -4.65 4.39 5.24
C GLN A 99 -4.65 4.40 3.70
N THR A 100 -5.22 3.39 3.05
CA THR A 100 -5.34 3.33 1.58
C THR A 100 -6.22 4.44 1.03
N ARG A 101 -7.32 4.79 1.72
CA ARG A 101 -8.17 5.92 1.34
C ARG A 101 -7.42 7.26 1.41
N TRP A 102 -6.68 7.50 2.49
CA TRP A 102 -5.86 8.70 2.62
C TRP A 102 -4.72 8.77 1.59
N ALA A 103 -4.08 7.63 1.30
CA ALA A 103 -3.06 7.55 0.25
C ALA A 103 -3.63 7.95 -1.11
N SER A 104 -4.84 7.49 -1.45
CA SER A 104 -5.52 7.85 -2.70
C SER A 104 -5.84 9.35 -2.78
N ILE A 105 -6.31 9.96 -1.69
CA ILE A 105 -6.55 11.41 -1.63
C ILE A 105 -5.25 12.19 -1.86
N LEU A 106 -4.17 11.81 -1.16
CA LEU A 106 -2.89 12.52 -1.26
C LEU A 106 -2.20 12.31 -2.62
N GLU A 107 -2.36 11.14 -3.24
CA GLU A 107 -1.94 10.93 -4.64
C GLU A 107 -2.72 11.78 -5.63
N LYS A 108 -4.02 12.02 -5.39
CA LYS A 108 -4.81 12.94 -6.23
C LYS A 108 -4.34 14.38 -6.07
N LEU A 109 -4.19 14.85 -4.83
CA LEU A 109 -3.76 16.22 -4.55
C LEU A 109 -2.38 16.53 -5.14
N THR A 110 -1.42 15.61 -4.99
CA THR A 110 -0.07 15.77 -5.57
C THR A 110 -0.03 15.77 -7.10
N LYS A 111 -1.04 15.22 -7.79
CA LYS A 111 -1.17 15.36 -9.25
C LYS A 111 -1.59 16.78 -9.66
N TYR A 112 -2.33 17.51 -8.82
CA TYR A 112 -2.76 18.87 -9.12
C TYR A 112 -1.63 19.90 -8.96
N ASP A 113 -0.71 19.70 -8.01
CA ASP A 113 0.44 20.60 -7.81
C ASP A 113 1.40 20.65 -9.02
N HIS A 114 1.49 19.58 -9.82
CA HIS A 114 2.34 19.53 -11.00
C HIS A 114 1.72 20.18 -12.26
N VAL A 115 0.50 20.72 -12.18
CA VAL A 115 -0.18 21.40 -13.31
C VAL A 115 -0.07 22.92 -13.20
N LEU A 116 0.33 23.46 -12.03
CA LEU A 116 0.39 24.89 -11.74
C LEU A 116 1.80 25.51 -11.84
N HIS A 117 2.81 24.71 -12.21
CA HIS A 117 4.20 25.14 -12.43
C HIS A 117 4.70 24.59 -13.76
#